data_AF-A0A2V5MVV0-F1
#
_entry.id   AF-A0A2V5MVV0-F1
#
_cell.length_a   1.000
_cell.length_b   1.000
_cell.length_c   1.000
_cell.angle_alpha   90.00
_cell.angle_beta   90.00
_cell.angle_gamma   90.00
#
_symmetry.space_group_name_H-M   'P 1'
#
loop_
_entity.id
_entity.type
_entity.pdbx_description
1 polymer ?
#
loop_
_entity_poly.entity_id
_entity_poly.type
_entity_poly.pdbx_seq_one_letter_code
_entity_poly.pdbx_strand_id
1 'polypeptide(L)' 'MHLLDFERDIYGKDLEVRFIRYLRPEKKFENVDSLACQIEADVKQARELSAA' A
#
# COMPACT_ATOMS: atom_id res chain seq x y z
N MET A 1 -6.07 3.78 -2.18
CA MET A 1 -5.77 2.81 -1.10
C MET A 1 -5.77 1.43 -1.72
N HIS A 2 -4.71 0.64 -1.52
CA HIS A 2 -4.65 -0.74 -1.98
C HIS A 2 -4.85 -1.65 -0.78
N LEU A 3 -5.91 -2.46 -0.80
CA LEU A 3 -6.22 -3.46 0.23
C LEU A 3 -5.54 -4.77 -0.19
N LEU A 4 -4.64 -5.29 0.65
CA LEU A 4 -3.94 -6.54 0.37
C LEU A 4 -4.90 -7.73 0.47
N ASP A 5 -4.77 -8.69 -0.45
CA ASP A 5 -5.55 -9.94 -0.49
C ASP A 5 -7.07 -9.73 -0.48
N PHE A 6 -7.55 -8.62 -1.06
CA PHE A 6 -8.95 -8.24 -1.08
C PHE A 6 -9.44 -7.92 -2.50
N GLU A 7 -10.44 -8.66 -2.96
CA GLU A 7 -10.99 -8.57 -4.32
C GLU A 7 -12.52 -8.36 -4.28
N ARG A 8 -12.98 -7.21 -3.76
CA ARG A 8 -14.39 -6.82 -3.81
C ARG A 8 -14.54 -5.32 -3.97
N ASP A 9 -15.65 -4.91 -4.59
CA ASP A 9 -16.05 -3.50 -4.64
C ASP A 9 -16.67 -3.06 -3.32
N ILE A 10 -16.16 -1.96 -2.77
CA ILE A 10 -16.59 -1.39 -1.49
C ILE A 10 -17.00 0.08 -1.61
N TYR A 11 -17.29 0.53 -2.83
CA TYR A 11 -17.77 1.88 -3.08
C TYR A 11 -19.05 2.16 -2.27
N GLY A 12 -19.08 3.30 -1.56
CA GLY A 12 -20.20 3.71 -0.71
C GLY A 12 -20.27 3.02 0.66
N LYS A 13 -19.24 2.26 1.04
CA LYS A 13 -19.11 1.68 2.39
C LYS A 13 -18.20 2.54 3.27
N ASP A 14 -18.49 2.55 4.56
CA ASP A 14 -17.63 3.19 5.55
C ASP A 14 -16.43 2.30 5.87
N LEU A 15 -15.24 2.89 5.93
CA LEU A 15 -14.00 2.23 6.31
C LEU A 15 -13.33 2.98 7.47
N GLU A 16 -12.81 2.22 8.43
CA GLU A 16 -11.90 2.72 9.45
C GLU A 16 -10.46 2.39 9.08
N VAL A 17 -9.55 3.36 9.17
CA VAL A 17 -8.13 3.19 8.84
C VAL A 17 -7.29 3.63 10.04
N ARG A 18 -6.31 2.80 10.42
CA ARG A 18 -5.34 3.10 11.48
C ARG A 18 -3.93 3.05 10.91
N PHE A 19 -3.16 4.11 11.12
CA PHE A 19 -1.76 4.17 10.72
C PHE A 19 -0.91 3.48 11.78
N ILE A 20 -0.38 2.30 11.44
CA ILE A 20 0.43 1.49 12.37
C ILE A 20 1.92 1.85 12.26
N ARG A 21 2.40 2.12 11.04
CA ARG A 21 3.79 2.46 10.80
C ARG A 21 3.96 3.33 9.55
N TYR A 22 4.92 4.25 9.62
CA TYR A 22 5.34 5.04 8.49
C TYR A 22 6.40 4.28 7.67
N LEU A 23 6.15 4.10 6.37
CA LEU A 23 7.00 3.30 5.49
C LEU A 23 8.08 4.13 4.79
N ARG A 24 7.68 5.23 4.15
CA ARG A 24 8.58 6.14 3.42
C ARG A 24 7.93 7.49 3.15
N PRO A 25 8.74 8.53 2.86
CA PRO A 25 8.23 9.77 2.29
C PRO A 25 7.69 9.59 0.87
N GLU A 26 6.96 10.61 0.43
CA GLU A 26 6.58 10.76 -0.97
C GLU A 26 7.84 10.84 -1.85
N LYS A 27 7.78 10.18 -3.00
CA LYS A 27 8.89 10.06 -3.93
C LYS A 27 8.35 10.32 -5.33
N LYS A 28 9.06 11.16 -6.09
CA LYS A 28 8.82 11.32 -7.52
C LYS A 28 9.51 10.19 -8.27
N PHE A 29 8.83 9.67 -9.28
CA PHE A 29 9.33 8.62 -10.15
C PHE A 29 9.51 9.16 -11.56
N GLU A 30 10.57 8.72 -12.23
CA GLU A 30 10.89 9.17 -13.59
C GLU A 30 10.01 8.50 -14.64
N ASN A 31 9.49 7.30 -14.33
CA ASN A 31 8.64 6.51 -15.21
C ASN A 31 7.73 5.55 -14.42
N VAL A 32 6.78 4.95 -15.14
CA VAL A 32 5.78 4.03 -14.56
C VAL A 32 6.42 2.75 -14.03
N ASP A 33 7.45 2.22 -14.69
CA ASP A 33 8.13 1.00 -14.24
C ASP A 33 8.79 1.18 -12.87
N SER A 34 9.47 2.32 -12.66
CA SER A 34 10.09 2.65 -11.38
C SER A 34 9.06 2.85 -10.26
N LEU A 35 7.87 3.35 -10.59
CA LEU A 35 6.75 3.43 -9.65
C LEU A 35 6.21 2.02 -9.32
N ALA A 36 6.02 1.17 -10.32
CA ALA A 36 5.52 -0.20 -10.13
C ALA A 36 6.47 -1.01 -9.23
N CYS A 37 7.77 -0.98 -9.51
CA CYS A 37 8.78 -1.64 -8.68
C CYS A 37 8.76 -1.14 -7.23
N GLN A 38 8.55 0.16 -7.01
CA GLN A 38 8.45 0.69 -5.65
C GLN A 38 7.17 0.22 -4.95
N ILE A 39 6.03 0.17 -5.65
CA ILE A 39 4.77 -0.32 -5.08
C ILE A 39 4.93 -1.79 -4.65
N GLU A 40 5.56 -2.63 -5.46
CA GLU A 40 5.82 -4.04 -5.10
C GLU A 40 6.70 -4.15 -3.84
N ALA A 41 7.74 -3.33 -3.73
CA ALA A 41 8.60 -3.27 -2.55
C ALA A 41 7.84 -2.77 -1.31
N ASP A 42 6.96 -1.77 -1.47
CA ASP A 42 6.13 -1.23 -0.39
C ASP A 42 5.13 -2.28 0.10
N VAL A 43 4.52 -3.06 -0.81
CA VAL A 43 3.61 -4.16 -0.47
C VAL A 43 4.34 -5.25 0.32
N LYS A 44 5.55 -5.65 -0.10
CA LYS A 44 6.35 -6.64 0.61
C LYS A 44 6.68 -6.18 2.04
N GLN A 45 7.14 -4.94 2.20
CA GLN A 45 7.43 -4.38 3.52
C GLN A 45 6.18 -4.27 4.38
N ALA A 46 5.04 -3.86 3.82
CA ALA A 46 3.78 -3.79 4.54
C ALA A 46 3.35 -5.16 5.09
N ARG A 47 3.53 -6.24 4.31
CA ARG A 47 3.25 -7.62 4.75
C ARG A 47 4.14 -8.04 5.92
N GLU A 48 5.43 -7.72 5.86
CA GLU A 48 6.38 -8.03 6.95
C GLU A 48 6.02 -7.27 8.23
N LEU A 49 5.55 -6.02 8.11
CA LEU A 49 5.17 -5.19 9.25
C LEU A 49 3.80 -5.51 9.84
N SER A 50 2.88 -6.08 9.04
CA SER A 50 1.53 -6.48 9.48
C SER A 50 1.49 -7.87 10.11
N ALA A 51 2.56 -8.66 9.99
CA ALA A 51 2.65 -10.03 10.51
C ALA A 51 3.10 -10.12 11.99
N ALA A 52 3.08 -8.99 12.72
CA ALA A 52 3.42 -8.89 14.14
C ALA A 52 2.19 -8.51 14.97
#